data_AF-A0A9E4ZUG2-F1
#
_entry.id   AF-A0A9E4ZUG2-F1
#
_cell.length_a   1.000
_cell.length_b   1.000
_cell.length_c   1.000
_cell.angle_alpha   90.00
_cell.angle_beta   90.00
_cell.angle_gamma   90.00
#
_symmetry.space_group_name_H-M   'P 1'
#
loop_
_entity.id
_entity.type
_entity.pdbx_description
1 polymer ?
#
loop_
_entity_poly.entity_id
_entity_poly.type
_entity_poly.pdbx_seq_one_letter_code
_entity_poly.pdbx_strand_id
1 'polypeptide(L)'
;MNVLKVNAASKTTKSSVAAYNVVVTSKYVMATGKCTCSLYTDYKYHTRVFKNYDPSSHKWGVLAYEVGSGKNNPEGMWYSTVTDMDFCLVHGKSHDNRGKYLIPYNGTINGKKVVNGYFV
;
A
#
# COMPACT_ATOMS: atom_id res chain seq x y z
N MET A 1 -13.75 -40.80 -25.35
CA MET A 1 -12.47 -40.10 -25.14
C MET A 1 -12.63 -39.22 -23.91
N ASN A 2 -11.94 -39.55 -22.83
CA ASN A 2 -12.09 -38.92 -21.52
C ASN A 2 -11.05 -37.80 -21.41
N VAL A 3 -11.46 -36.53 -21.42
CA VAL A 3 -10.54 -35.40 -21.23
C VAL A 3 -10.74 -34.87 -19.83
N LEU A 4 -9.89 -35.31 -18.91
CA LEU A 4 -9.77 -34.73 -17.58
C LEU A 4 -9.22 -33.31 -17.73
N LYS A 5 -10.08 -32.29 -17.69
CA LYS A 5 -9.64 -30.92 -17.44
C LYS A 5 -9.29 -30.81 -15.96
N VAL A 6 -7.99 -30.83 -15.69
CA VAL A 6 -7.46 -30.49 -14.37
C VAL A 6 -7.86 -29.06 -14.03
N ASN A 7 -8.81 -28.91 -13.12
CA ASN A 7 -9.03 -27.65 -12.43
C ASN A 7 -7.81 -27.40 -11.54
N ALA A 8 -6.78 -26.78 -12.10
CA ALA A 8 -5.76 -26.13 -11.30
C ALA A 8 -6.44 -24.98 -10.56
N ALA A 9 -7.00 -25.28 -9.38
CA ALA A 9 -7.34 -24.26 -8.41
C ALA A 9 -6.04 -23.51 -8.13
N SER A 10 -5.93 -22.30 -8.71
CA SER A 10 -4.88 -21.35 -8.37
C SER A 10 -5.00 -21.13 -6.86
N LYS A 11 -4.15 -21.82 -6.12
CA LYS A 11 -4.00 -21.65 -4.68
C LYS A 11 -3.33 -20.30 -4.56
N THR A 12 -4.13 -19.23 -4.55
CA THR A 12 -3.66 -17.89 -4.21
C THR A 12 -3.10 -18.01 -2.80
N THR A 13 -1.81 -18.26 -2.69
CA THR A 13 -1.09 -18.31 -1.43
C THR A 13 -1.23 -16.90 -0.87
N LYS A 14 -2.20 -16.73 0.02
CA LYS A 14 -2.35 -15.54 0.86
C LYS A 14 -0.97 -15.32 1.46
N SER A 15 -0.26 -14.29 1.01
CA SER A 15 1.08 -14.04 1.48
C SER A 15 1.00 -13.90 3.01
N SER A 16 1.89 -14.57 3.74
CA SER A 16 1.98 -14.45 5.21
C SER A 16 2.32 -13.02 5.68
N VAL A 17 2.49 -12.10 4.72
CA VAL A 17 2.90 -10.72 4.89
C VAL A 17 1.87 -9.69 4.37
N ALA A 18 0.66 -10.12 4.04
CA ALA A 18 -0.38 -9.22 3.50
C ALA A 18 -0.63 -8.01 4.43
N ALA A 19 -0.84 -6.83 3.85
CA ALA A 19 -1.23 -5.66 4.62
C ALA A 19 -2.63 -5.85 5.24
N TYR A 20 -2.86 -5.16 6.35
CA TYR A 20 -4.14 -5.13 7.06
C TYR A 20 -4.44 -3.71 7.55
N ASN A 21 -5.63 -3.49 8.13
CA ASN A 21 -6.13 -2.15 8.50
C ASN A 21 -6.08 -1.16 7.32
N VAL A 22 -6.35 -1.66 6.10
CA VAL A 22 -6.38 -0.86 4.89
C VAL A 22 -7.62 0.03 4.93
N VAL A 23 -7.40 1.34 4.89
CA VAL A 23 -8.44 2.37 4.86
C VAL A 23 -8.11 3.32 3.73
N VAL A 24 -9.10 3.56 2.87
CA VAL A 24 -9.05 4.56 1.81
C VAL A 24 -10.20 5.52 2.01
N THR A 25 -9.90 6.80 2.20
CA THR A 25 -10.88 7.89 2.28
C THR A 25 -10.51 8.98 1.28
N SER A 26 -11.38 9.95 1.04
CA SER A 26 -11.04 11.11 0.20
C SER A 26 -9.90 11.97 0.74
N LYS A 27 -9.57 11.87 2.04
CA LYS A 27 -8.57 12.72 2.72
C LYS A 27 -7.24 12.02 2.95
N TYR A 28 -7.29 10.74 3.32
CA TYR A 28 -6.12 9.95 3.69
C TYR A 28 -6.27 8.48 3.27
N VAL A 29 -5.12 7.83 3.10
CA VAL A 29 -4.98 6.38 3.01
C VAL A 29 -4.15 5.88 4.19
N MET A 30 -4.49 4.70 4.70
CA MET A 30 -3.81 4.09 5.84
C MET A 30 -3.73 2.58 5.63
N ALA A 31 -2.59 1.99 5.97
CA ALA A 31 -2.44 0.55 6.05
C ALA A 31 -1.40 0.20 7.11
N THR A 32 -1.52 -1.01 7.64
CA THR A 32 -0.45 -1.69 8.36
C THR A 32 0.18 -2.70 7.42
N GLY A 33 1.44 -2.48 7.05
CA GLY A 33 2.16 -3.33 6.12
C GLY A 33 3.64 -3.43 6.47
N LYS A 34 4.33 -4.39 5.86
CA LYS A 34 5.79 -4.38 5.78
C LYS A 34 6.21 -3.71 4.48
N CYS A 35 7.45 -3.26 4.39
CA CYS A 35 8.00 -2.81 3.12
C CYS A 35 9.33 -3.50 2.88
N THR A 36 9.43 -4.14 1.73
CA THR A 36 10.65 -4.83 1.31
C THR A 36 11.84 -3.87 1.16
N CYS A 37 11.61 -2.56 0.99
CA CYS A 37 12.66 -1.55 1.05
C CYS A 37 13.42 -1.50 2.39
N SER A 38 12.88 -2.08 3.47
CA SER A 38 13.53 -2.21 4.79
C SER A 38 13.92 -3.66 5.13
N LEU A 39 14.01 -4.56 4.13
CA LEU A 39 14.33 -5.99 4.32
C LEU A 39 15.56 -6.25 5.19
N TYR A 40 16.54 -5.34 5.15
CA TYR A 40 17.83 -5.50 5.83
C TYR A 40 17.94 -4.71 7.14
N THR A 41 16.92 -3.95 7.53
CA THR A 41 16.99 -3.03 8.70
C THR A 41 15.82 -3.18 9.66
N ASP A 42 14.58 -3.26 9.17
CA ASP A 42 13.38 -3.39 10.01
C ASP A 42 12.22 -4.00 9.23
N TYR A 43 12.26 -5.31 8.99
CA TYR A 43 11.19 -6.03 8.29
C TYR A 43 10.01 -6.36 9.22
N LYS A 44 9.44 -5.31 9.84
CA LYS A 44 8.30 -5.35 10.75
C LYS A 44 7.09 -4.64 10.15
N TYR A 45 5.94 -4.84 10.78
CA TYR A 45 4.72 -4.15 10.41
C TYR A 45 4.74 -2.72 10.92
N HIS A 46 4.45 -1.78 10.03
CA HIS A 46 4.28 -0.37 10.35
C HIS A 46 2.90 0.08 9.91
N THR A 47 2.17 0.72 10.82
CA THR A 47 0.96 1.45 10.45
C THR A 47 1.35 2.84 9.98
N ARG A 48 1.04 3.15 8.72
CA ARG A 48 1.39 4.43 8.09
C ARG A 48 0.15 5.08 7.50
N VAL A 49 0.12 6.40 7.58
CA VAL A 49 -0.97 7.23 7.06
C VAL A 49 -0.41 8.28 6.11
N PHE A 50 -0.96 8.33 4.91
CA PHE A 50 -0.64 9.35 3.90
C PHE A 50 -1.88 10.14 3.53
N LYS A 51 -1.69 11.36 3.04
CA LYS A 51 -2.76 12.09 2.36
C LYS A 51 -3.23 11.27 1.15
N ASN A 52 -4.54 11.23 0.90
CA ASN A 52 -5.05 10.67 -0.35
C ASN A 52 -4.84 11.70 -1.46
N TYR A 53 -3.61 11.79 -1.93
CA TYR A 53 -3.13 12.78 -2.87
C TYR A 53 -2.03 12.18 -3.74
N ASP A 54 -2.20 12.25 -5.06
CA ASP A 54 -1.21 11.82 -6.03
C ASP A 54 -0.21 12.96 -6.31
N PRO A 55 1.09 12.81 -5.97
CA PRO A 55 2.11 13.84 -6.17
C PRO A 55 2.49 14.09 -7.64
N SER A 56 2.04 13.25 -8.58
CA SER A 56 2.29 13.43 -10.01
C SER A 56 1.17 14.19 -10.70
N SER A 57 -0.09 13.82 -10.43
CA SER A 57 -1.25 14.51 -11.01
C SER A 57 -1.80 15.66 -10.17
N HIS A 58 -1.32 15.81 -8.93
CA HIS A 58 -1.79 16.78 -7.95
C HIS A 58 -3.27 16.65 -7.58
N LYS A 59 -3.89 15.49 -7.83
CA LYS A 59 -5.30 15.21 -7.54
C LYS A 59 -5.47 14.56 -6.16
N TRP A 60 -6.60 14.86 -5.52
CA TRP A 60 -7.00 14.32 -4.24
C TRP A 60 -8.01 13.20 -4.40
N GLY A 61 -8.03 12.25 -3.45
CA GLY A 61 -9.01 11.16 -3.43
C GLY A 61 -8.79 10.10 -4.50
N VAL A 62 -7.59 10.03 -5.09
CA VAL A 62 -7.29 9.18 -6.25
C VAL A 62 -6.39 7.98 -5.93
N LEU A 63 -5.83 7.91 -4.72
CA LEU A 63 -5.09 6.75 -4.25
C LEU A 63 -6.05 5.63 -3.86
N ALA A 64 -5.72 4.41 -4.28
CA ALA A 64 -6.40 3.18 -3.95
C ALA A 64 -5.37 2.11 -3.52
N TYR A 65 -5.86 0.99 -2.99
CA TYR A 65 -5.02 -0.12 -2.54
C TYR A 65 -5.08 -1.27 -3.54
N GLU A 66 -3.92 -1.76 -3.94
CA GLU A 66 -3.78 -3.02 -4.66
C GLU A 66 -3.28 -4.10 -3.70
N VAL A 67 -3.98 -5.24 -3.68
CA VAL A 67 -3.55 -6.41 -2.91
C VAL A 67 -2.27 -6.96 -3.50
N GLY A 68 -1.30 -7.24 -2.64
CA GLY A 68 -0.01 -7.79 -3.07
C GLY A 68 -0.14 -9.09 -3.85
N SER A 69 0.47 -9.14 -5.05
CA SER A 69 0.58 -10.35 -5.84
C SER A 69 2.06 -10.73 -6.07
N GLY A 70 2.47 -11.88 -5.55
CA GLY A 70 3.80 -12.44 -5.80
C GLY A 70 4.90 -11.97 -4.85
N LYS A 71 6.15 -12.28 -5.20
CA LYS A 71 7.33 -12.13 -4.32
C LYS A 71 7.82 -10.69 -4.15
N ASN A 72 7.52 -9.82 -5.11
CA ASN A 72 8.09 -8.47 -5.16
C ASN A 72 7.23 -7.42 -4.44
N ASN A 73 5.95 -7.72 -4.26
CA ASN A 73 5.00 -6.91 -3.51
C ASN A 73 4.03 -7.80 -2.72
N PRO A 74 4.50 -8.61 -1.75
CA PRO A 74 3.64 -9.51 -1.01
C PRO A 74 2.65 -8.77 -0.09
N GLU A 75 2.93 -7.52 0.27
CA GLU A 75 2.12 -6.73 1.21
C GLU A 75 1.03 -5.91 0.51
N GLY A 76 1.21 -5.57 -0.77
CA GLY A 76 0.34 -4.67 -1.53
C GLY A 76 0.94 -3.26 -1.67
N MET A 77 0.32 -2.43 -2.49
CA MET A 77 0.79 -1.09 -2.80
C MET A 77 -0.35 -0.07 -2.75
N TRP A 78 0.01 1.19 -2.54
CA TRP A 78 -0.87 2.29 -2.92
C TRP A 78 -0.67 2.56 -4.40
N TYR A 79 -1.74 2.70 -5.16
CA TYR A 79 -1.65 3.11 -6.56
C TYR A 79 -2.55 4.32 -6.83
N SER A 80 -2.16 5.15 -7.78
CA SER A 80 -3.01 6.24 -8.28
C SER A 80 -3.93 5.74 -9.38
N THR A 81 -5.24 5.91 -9.20
CA THR A 81 -6.27 5.61 -10.22
C THR A 81 -6.21 6.55 -11.44
N VAL A 82 -5.36 7.57 -11.42
CA VAL A 82 -5.20 8.55 -12.51
C VAL A 82 -3.91 8.35 -13.29
N THR A 83 -2.80 8.07 -12.59
CA THR A 83 -1.46 8.01 -13.20
C THR A 83 -0.88 6.61 -13.23
N ASP A 84 -1.56 5.63 -12.62
CA ASP A 84 -1.10 4.25 -12.47
C ASP A 84 0.26 4.15 -11.74
N MET A 85 0.58 5.16 -10.92
CA MET A 85 1.80 5.16 -10.14
C MET A 85 1.63 4.35 -8.86
N ASP A 86 2.53 3.39 -8.67
CA ASP A 86 2.62 2.57 -7.47
C ASP A 86 3.56 3.17 -6.42
N PHE A 87 3.17 3.08 -5.15
CA PHE A 87 3.91 3.57 -4.00
C PHE A 87 3.97 2.52 -2.89
N CYS A 88 5.15 2.37 -2.24
CA CYS A 88 5.31 1.48 -1.08
C CYS A 88 4.38 1.91 0.06
N LEU A 89 3.69 0.95 0.67
CA LEU A 89 2.73 1.18 1.76
C LEU A 89 3.30 1.88 2.99
N VAL A 90 4.60 1.69 3.26
CA VAL A 90 5.25 2.17 4.48
C VAL A 90 5.96 3.50 4.25
N HIS A 91 6.77 3.59 3.20
CA HIS A 91 7.59 4.77 2.91
C HIS A 91 6.90 5.77 2.00
N GLY A 92 5.85 5.36 1.27
CA GLY A 92 5.19 6.20 0.28
C GLY A 92 6.07 6.49 -0.95
N LYS A 93 7.23 5.86 -1.10
CA LYS A 93 8.14 6.04 -2.23
C LYS A 93 7.55 5.40 -3.49
N SER A 94 7.60 6.10 -4.62
CA SER A 94 7.17 5.54 -5.91
C SER A 94 8.12 4.43 -6.38
N HIS A 95 7.55 3.37 -6.97
CA HIS A 95 8.31 2.23 -7.48
C HIS A 95 8.83 2.45 -8.91
N ASP A 96 8.35 3.47 -9.62
CA ASP A 96 8.69 3.79 -11.00
C ASP A 96 9.99 4.62 -11.17
N ASN A 97 10.82 4.73 -10.12
CA ASN A 97 12.07 5.51 -10.09
C ASN A 97 11.95 7.02 -10.42
N ARG A 98 10.73 7.59 -10.45
CA ARG A 98 10.52 9.03 -10.70
C ARG A 98 10.79 9.92 -9.48
N GLY A 99 11.22 9.33 -8.36
CA GLY A 99 11.61 10.06 -7.15
C GLY A 99 10.44 10.76 -6.45
N LYS A 100 9.21 10.27 -6.62
CA LYS A 100 8.02 10.83 -5.98
C LYS A 100 7.72 10.12 -4.67
N TYR A 101 7.16 10.86 -3.72
CA TYR A 101 6.78 10.35 -2.41
C TYR A 101 5.38 10.81 -2.06
N LEU A 102 4.58 9.91 -1.48
CA LEU A 102 3.33 10.26 -0.85
C LEU A 102 3.58 11.19 0.34
N ILE A 103 2.65 12.13 0.55
CA ILE A 103 2.76 13.12 1.62
C ILE A 103 2.22 12.53 2.92
N PRO A 104 3.02 12.45 4.01
CA PRO A 104 2.53 11.96 5.29
C PRO A 104 1.35 12.78 5.82
N TYR A 105 0.38 12.10 6.42
CA TYR A 105 -0.78 12.76 7.02
C TYR A 105 -0.44 13.35 8.39
N ASN A 106 -1.00 14.52 8.70
CA ASN A 106 -0.98 15.14 10.03
C ASN A 106 -2.42 15.51 10.39
N GLY A 107 -2.90 15.09 11.56
CA GLY A 107 -4.28 15.34 11.99
C GLY A 107 -4.73 14.39 13.08
N THR A 108 -6.02 14.06 13.08
CA THR A 108 -6.64 13.16 14.06
C THR A 108 -7.50 12.13 13.36
N ILE A 109 -7.34 10.86 13.71
CA ILE A 109 -8.15 9.75 13.21
C ILE A 109 -8.73 9.02 14.42
N ASN A 110 -10.05 8.94 14.52
CA ASN A 110 -10.76 8.29 15.63
C ASN A 110 -10.26 8.74 17.02
N GLY A 111 -10.06 10.05 17.20
CA GLY A 111 -9.56 10.64 18.45
C GLY A 111 -8.06 10.47 18.71
N LYS A 112 -7.33 9.72 17.89
CA LYS A 112 -5.88 9.55 18.00
C LYS A 112 -5.15 10.52 17.09
N LYS A 113 -4.09 11.16 17.61
CA LYS A 113 -3.29 12.10 16.86
C LYS A 113 -2.37 11.34 15.89
N VAL A 114 -2.22 11.88 14.70
CA VAL A 114 -1.31 11.40 13.68
C VAL A 114 -0.33 12.51 13.36
N VAL A 115 0.97 12.22 13.50
CA VAL A 115 2.06 13.14 13.24
C VAL A 115 3.04 12.47 12.28
N ASN A 116 3.36 13.15 11.18
CA ASN A 116 4.22 12.66 10.13
C ASN A 116 3.83 11.26 9.63
N GLY A 117 2.53 10.97 9.54
CA GLY A 117 1.97 9.68 9.12
C GLY A 117 2.05 8.56 10.16
N TYR A 118 2.42 8.84 11.40
CA TYR A 118 2.43 7.89 12.52
C TYR A 118 1.40 8.27 13.57
N PHE A 119 0.73 7.27 14.16
CA PHE A 119 -0.06 7.48 15.37
C PHE A 119 0.89 7.74 16.55
N VAL A 120 0.59 8.77 17.35
CA VAL A 120 1.33 9.16 18.56
C VAL A 120 0.49 8.99 19.82
#